data_AF-A0A820SH02-F1
#
_entry.id   AF-A0A820SH02-F1
#
_cell.length_a   1.000
_cell.length_b   1.000
_cell.length_c   1.000
_cell.angle_alpha   90.00
_cell.angle_beta   90.00
_cell.angle_gamma   90.00
#
_symmetry.space_group_name_H-M   'P 1'
#
loop_
_entity.id
_entity.type
_entity.pdbx_description
1 polymer ?
#
loop_
_entity_poly.entity_id
_entity_poly.type
_entity_poly.pdbx_seq_one_letter_code
_entity_poly.pdbx_strand_id
1 'polypeptide(L)'
;RIVGWYHTGPKLHRNDISINELIREYHPDSVLVIIDAKPKDLGLPTEAYIAVEEIHDDGSPASKTFEHLPSEIGAEEAEEVGVEHLLRDIRNAT
;
A
#
# COMPACT_ATOMS: atom_id res chain seq x y z
N ARG A 1 11.46 -8.14 9.59
CA ARG A 1 10.39 -7.76 10.55
C ARG A 1 9.13 -7.50 9.73
N ILE A 2 7.95 -7.80 10.25
CA ILE A 2 6.69 -7.48 9.56
C ILE A 2 6.44 -5.97 9.72
N VAL A 3 5.99 -5.31 8.65
CA VAL A 3 5.71 -3.86 8.63
C VAL A 3 4.30 -3.52 8.12
N GLY A 4 3.59 -4.50 7.57
CA GLY A 4 2.30 -4.25 6.94
C GLY A 4 1.87 -5.39 6.03
N TRP A 5 0.93 -5.08 5.14
CA TRP A 5 0.34 -6.01 4.18
C TRP A 5 -0.14 -5.25 2.93
N TYR A 6 -0.51 -5.97 1.88
CA TYR A 6 -0.98 -5.36 0.64
C TYR A 6 -2.09 -6.20 0.00
N HIS A 7 -2.86 -5.55 -0.87
CA HIS A 7 -3.77 -6.23 -1.79
C HIS A 7 -3.83 -5.49 -3.13
N THR A 8 -4.31 -6.15 -4.18
CA THR A 8 -4.27 -5.58 -5.54
C THR A 8 -5.44 -4.64 -5.89
N GLY A 9 -6.22 -4.22 -4.89
CA GLY A 9 -7.23 -3.17 -5.03
C GLY A 9 -8.48 -3.57 -5.80
N PRO A 10 -9.16 -2.62 -6.48
CA PRO A 10 -8.67 -1.28 -6.80
C PRO A 10 -8.88 -0.23 -5.70
N LYS A 11 -9.63 -0.55 -4.64
CA LYS A 11 -10.01 0.39 -3.57
C LYS A 11 -10.02 -0.30 -2.21
N LEU A 12 -10.11 0.49 -1.15
CA LEU A 12 -10.41 0.01 0.19
C LEU A 12 -11.76 -0.73 0.23
N HIS A 13 -11.77 -1.84 0.95
CA HIS A 13 -12.93 -2.64 1.28
C HIS A 13 -13.20 -2.60 2.78
N ARG A 14 -14.46 -2.83 3.17
CA ARG A 14 -14.88 -2.78 4.58
C ARG A 14 -14.16 -3.80 5.46
N ASN A 15 -13.79 -4.96 4.90
CA ASN A 15 -13.08 -6.01 5.59
C ASN A 15 -11.59 -5.71 5.79
N ASP A 16 -11.03 -4.68 5.15
CA ASP A 16 -9.62 -4.33 5.30
C ASP A 16 -9.29 -3.90 6.73
N ILE A 17 -10.24 -3.30 7.45
CA ILE A 17 -10.08 -2.99 8.88
C ILE A 17 -9.91 -4.29 9.67
N SER A 18 -10.77 -5.28 9.47
CA SER A 18 -10.69 -6.56 10.18
C SER A 18 -9.41 -7.32 9.85
N ILE A 19 -8.96 -7.29 8.60
CA ILE A 19 -7.69 -7.89 8.18
C ILE A 19 -6.52 -7.16 8.84
N ASN A 20 -6.52 -5.83 8.80
CA ASN A 20 -5.45 -5.03 9.39
C ASN A 20 -5.35 -5.27 10.90
N GLU A 21 -6.46 -5.41 11.62
CA GLU A 21 -6.43 -5.72 13.06
C GLU A 21 -5.73 -7.06 13.36
N LEU A 22 -5.90 -8.08 12.51
CA LEU A 22 -5.14 -9.33 12.65
C LEU A 22 -3.64 -9.12 12.42
N ILE A 23 -3.26 -8.29 11.44
CA ILE A 23 -1.84 -7.97 11.18
C ILE A 23 -1.26 -7.11 12.31
N ARG A 24 -2.07 -6.27 12.96
CA ARG A 24 -1.66 -5.42 14.08
C ARG A 24 -1.27 -6.21 15.34
N GLU A 25 -1.71 -7.46 15.46
CA GLU A 25 -1.19 -8.38 16.48
C GLU A 25 0.33 -8.65 16.32
N TYR A 26 0.85 -8.51 15.10
CA TYR A 26 2.27 -8.68 14.78
C TYR A 26 3.02 -7.34 14.66
N HIS A 27 2.35 -6.29 14.18
CA HIS A 27 2.91 -4.95 14.07
C HIS A 27 1.85 -3.87 14.32
N PRO A 28 1.86 -3.19 15.49
CA PRO A 28 0.83 -2.21 15.86
C PRO A 28 0.62 -1.08 14.85
N ASP A 29 1.68 -0.70 14.13
CA ASP A 29 1.71 0.36 13.11
C ASP A 29 1.66 -0.20 11.69
N SER A 30 0.97 -1.33 11.50
CA SER A 30 0.77 -1.98 10.21
C SER A 30 0.27 -1.02 9.13
N VAL A 31 1.02 -0.93 8.03
CA VAL A 31 0.65 -0.17 6.83
C VAL A 31 -0.04 -1.09 5.82
N LEU A 32 -1.17 -0.65 5.28
CA LEU A 32 -1.82 -1.26 4.11
C LEU A 32 -1.33 -0.55 2.85
N VAL A 33 -0.85 -1.31 1.86
CA VAL A 33 -0.58 -0.79 0.52
C VAL A 33 -1.55 -1.40 -0.49
N ILE A 34 -2.25 -0.57 -1.24
CA ILE A 34 -3.02 -1.00 -2.41
C ILE A 34 -2.10 -0.91 -3.62
N ILE A 35 -1.95 -2.01 -4.37
CA ILE A 35 -1.07 -2.08 -5.55
C ILE A 35 -1.91 -2.36 -6.81
N ASP A 36 -1.95 -1.43 -7.75
CA ASP A 36 -2.49 -1.72 -9.08
C ASP A 36 -1.50 -2.56 -9.88
N ALA A 37 -1.78 -3.86 -10.00
CA ALA A 37 -0.94 -4.80 -10.74
C ALA A 37 -1.06 -4.66 -12.27
N LYS A 38 -2.04 -3.91 -12.76
CA LYS A 38 -2.25 -3.66 -14.20
C LYS A 38 -2.56 -2.17 -14.41
N PRO A 39 -1.59 -1.29 -14.12
CA PRO A 39 -1.82 0.15 -14.16
C PRO A 39 -2.21 0.57 -15.58
N LYS A 40 -3.40 1.17 -15.69
CA LYS A 40 -3.91 1.74 -16.95
C LYS A 40 -3.62 3.23 -17.06
N ASP A 41 -3.45 3.89 -15.92
CA ASP A 41 -3.23 5.33 -15.82
C ASP A 41 -1.75 5.64 -15.59
N LEU A 42 -1.28 6.78 -16.12
CA LEU A 42 0.05 7.31 -15.78
C LEU A 42 0.00 7.89 -14.36
N GLY A 43 0.45 7.10 -13.38
CA GLY A 43 0.53 7.48 -11.98
C GLY A 43 1.35 6.49 -11.17
N LEU A 44 1.47 6.72 -9.86
CA LEU A 44 2.05 5.72 -8.97
C LEU A 44 1.09 4.52 -8.89
N PRO A 45 1.58 3.28 -9.04
CA PRO A 45 0.75 2.09 -8.94
C PRO A 45 0.42 1.73 -7.47
N THR A 46 0.82 2.58 -6.51
CA THR A 46 0.70 2.31 -5.07
C THR A 46 -0.01 3.44 -4.35
N GLU A 47 -0.90 3.06 -3.45
CA GLU A 47 -1.50 3.95 -2.44
C GLU A 47 -1.27 3.32 -1.06
N ALA A 48 -0.73 4.09 -0.12
CA ALA A 48 -0.44 3.61 1.23
C ALA A 48 -1.44 4.17 2.25
N TYR A 49 -1.76 3.37 3.26
CA TYR A 49 -2.77 3.68 4.27
C TYR A 49 -2.34 3.20 5.66
N ILE A 50 -2.71 3.96 6.69
CA ILE A 50 -2.60 3.55 8.09
C ILE A 50 -3.96 3.61 8.77
N ALA A 51 -4.22 2.66 9.68
CA ALA A 51 -5.46 2.63 10.42
C ALA A 51 -5.45 3.66 11.55
N VAL A 52 -6.46 4.52 11.59
CA VAL A 52 -6.64 5.57 12.59
C VAL A 52 -8.01 5.46 13.25
N GLU A 53 -8.14 5.97 14.47
CA GLU A 53 -9.43 6.10 15.15
C GLU A 53 -10.07 7.43 14.78
N GLU A 54 -11.27 7.37 14.23
CA GLU A 54 -12.10 8.52 13.92
C GLU A 54 -13.08 8.73 15.08
N ILE A 55 -12.98 9.91 15.70
CA ILE A 55 -13.86 10.34 16.79
C ILE A 55 -14.95 11.21 16.18
N HIS A 56 -16.21 10.84 16.41
CA HIS A 56 -17.36 11.55 15.85
C HIS A 56 -17.84 12.67 16.79
N ASP A 57 -18.05 13.86 16.25
CA ASP A 57 -18.54 15.04 16.99
C ASP A 57 -20.01 14.92 17.43
N ASP A 58 -20.76 13.98 16.84
CA ASP A 58 -22.16 13.70 17.16
C ASP A 58 -22.35 12.82 18.42
N GLY A 59 -21.24 12.43 19.06
CA GLY A 59 -21.22 11.58 20.25
C GLY A 59 -21.38 10.09 19.97
N SER A 60 -21.34 9.66 18.71
CA SER A 60 -21.33 8.25 18.35
C SER A 60 -19.98 7.57 18.69
N PRO A 61 -19.94 6.23 18.87
CA PRO A 61 -18.71 5.53 19.23
C PRO A 61 -17.62 5.70 18.18
N ALA A 62 -16.36 5.84 18.64
CA ALA A 62 -15.21 5.94 17.75
C ALA A 62 -15.16 4.74 16.79
N SER A 63 -14.87 5.02 15.51
CA SER A 63 -14.74 4.00 14.47
C SER A 63 -13.33 3.98 13.91
N LYS A 64 -12.85 2.81 13.49
CA LYS A 64 -11.56 2.71 12.78
C LYS A 64 -11.75 3.00 11.30
N THR A 65 -10.89 3.85 10.76
CA THR A 65 -10.82 4.19 9.34
C THR A 65 -9.37 4.12 8.87
N PHE A 66 -9.14 4.35 7.57
CA PHE A 66 -7.83 4.44 6.99
C PHE A 66 -7.53 5.87 6.55
N GLU A 67 -6.35 6.36 6.91
CA GLU A 67 -5.82 7.63 6.43
C GLU A 67 -4.74 7.36 5.37
N HIS A 68 -4.76 8.15 4.30
CA HIS A 68 -3.78 8.03 3.22
C HIS A 68 -2.41 8.54 3.67
N LEU A 69 -1.37 7.73 3.44
CA LEU A 69 0.02 8.10 3.65
C LEU A 69 0.67 8.50 2.33
N PRO A 70 1.41 9.62 2.27
CA PRO A 70 2.26 9.93 1.12
C PRO A 70 3.26 8.79 0.88
N SER A 71 3.34 8.33 -0.37
CA SER A 71 4.23 7.24 -0.77
C SER A 71 4.95 7.54 -2.07
N GLU A 72 6.15 6.99 -2.23
CA GLU A 72 6.93 7.02 -3.46
C GLU A 72 7.47 5.62 -3.78
N ILE A 73 7.78 5.37 -5.05
CA ILE A 73 8.52 4.18 -5.47
C ILE A 73 9.99 4.55 -5.51
N GLY A 74 10.77 4.00 -4.60
CA GLY A 74 12.23 4.10 -4.56
C GLY A 74 12.87 2.73 -4.72
N ALA A 75 14.12 2.71 -5.14
CA ALA A 75 14.95 1.52 -5.26
C ALA A 75 16.36 1.84 -4.71
N GLU A 76 17.05 0.81 -4.20
CA GLU A 76 18.49 0.93 -3.94
C GLU A 76 19.26 0.85 -5.28
N GLU A 77 20.49 1.36 -5.34
CA GLU A 77 21.34 1.34 -6.54
C GLU A 77 21.40 -0.05 -7.20
N ALA A 78 21.57 -1.12 -6.40
CA ALA A 78 21.62 -2.48 -6.94
C ALA A 78 20.30 -2.91 -7.61
N GLU A 79 19.15 -2.51 -7.05
CA GLU A 79 17.83 -2.79 -7.61
C GLU A 79 17.57 -1.96 -8.86
N GLU A 80 17.88 -0.66 -8.81
CA GLU A 80 17.74 0.26 -9.96
C GLU A 80 18.54 -0.25 -11.15
N VAL A 81 19.82 -0.59 -10.94
CA VAL A 81 20.68 -1.17 -11.98
C VAL A 81 20.09 -2.48 -12.49
N GLY A 82 19.57 -3.35 -11.63
CA GLY A 82 18.92 -4.61 -12.04
C GLY A 82 17.71 -4.39 -12.94
N VAL A 83 16.84 -3.44 -12.59
CA VAL A 83 15.65 -3.07 -13.38
C VAL A 83 16.05 -2.46 -14.72
N GLU A 84 17.06 -1.59 -14.74
CA GLU A 84 17.57 -1.03 -16.00
C GLU A 84 18.07 -2.11 -16.97
N HIS A 85 18.83 -3.08 -16.48
CA HIS A 85 19.33 -4.17 -17.31
C HIS A 85 18.18 -5.00 -17.88
N LEU A 86 17.18 -5.35 -17.05
CA LEU A 86 15.99 -6.07 -17.49
C LEU A 86 15.23 -5.32 -18.59
N LEU A 87 15.11 -4.00 -18.47
CA LEU A 87 14.44 -3.17 -19.47
C LEU A 87 15.23 -3.08 -20.79
N ARG A 88 16.57 -3.08 -20.76
CA ARG A 88 17.40 -3.10 -21.97
C ARG A 88 17.20 -4.39 -22.77
N ASP A 89 17.15 -5.53 -22.09
CA ASP A 89 16.95 -6.83 -22.74
C ASP A 89 15.60 -6.92 -23.46
N ILE A 90 14.53 -6.43 -22.83
CA ILE A 90 13.20 -6.39 -23.44
C ILE A 90 13.20 -5.53 -24.71
N ARG A 91 13.85 -4.36 -24.68
CA ARG A 91 13.91 -3.44 -25.83
C ARG A 91 14.70 -4.01 -27.00
N ASN A 92 15.71 -4.84 -26.75
CA ASN A 92 16.50 -5.48 -27.80
C ASN A 92 15.83 -6.73 -28.41
N ALA A 93 14.86 -7.32 -27.70
CA ALA A 93 14.11 -8.50 -28.13
C ALA A 93 12.92 -8.19 -29.05
N THR A 94 12.58 -6.90 -29.23
CA THR A 94 11.57 -6.36 -30.15
C THR A 94 12.20 -5.51 -31.22
#